data_AF-A0A6A8ME35-F1
#
_entry.id   AF-A0A6A8ME35-F1
#
_cell.length_a   1.000
_cell.length_b   1.000
_cell.length_c   1.000
_cell.angle_alpha   90.00
_cell.angle_beta   90.00
_cell.angle_gamma   90.00
#
_symmetry.space_group_name_H-M   'P 1'
#
loop_
_entity.id
_entity.type
_entity.pdbx_description
1 polymer ?
#
loop_
_entity_poly.entity_id
_entity_poly.type
_entity_poly.pdbx_seq_one_letter_code
_entity_poly.pdbx_strand_id
1 'polypeptide(L)'
;MDKIKCAVCGGQKIRKESDLYVCQTCGIEYTLGQVQELYYQKNLKQEDLLAKAKECYRRKEYRKSCRLCQQLLASGAKEPEAQLYLALSQARLHFHSKSAREQLVSGTSAAIATKRQAGIGRSYFDFCSRALGEVLVLGLAYEEAAEKVFYAETSHLDSSSPITIAQAEKRLSKELMASWETCDQVARACVSGIEDFSEAGSGFWDLIAAMLDDLNINAKRGIASSERLQEERTFFAKLQKAPCLFEEIS
;
A
#
# COMPACT_ATOMS: atom_id res chain seq x y z
N MET A 1 2.87 -1.43 40.00
CA MET A 1 3.05 -0.52 38.85
C MET A 1 4.02 -1.15 37.87
N ASP A 2 3.56 -1.33 36.64
CA ASP A 2 4.32 -1.96 35.57
C ASP A 2 5.50 -1.08 35.11
N LYS A 3 6.72 -1.64 35.06
CA LYS A 3 7.96 -0.86 34.84
C LYS A 3 8.13 -0.41 33.38
N ILE A 4 8.39 0.87 33.15
CA ILE A 4 8.70 1.47 31.83
C ILE A 4 10.06 0.95 31.35
N LYS A 5 10.18 0.62 30.05
CA LYS A 5 11.45 0.20 29.43
C LYS A 5 12.11 1.38 28.71
N CYS A 6 13.43 1.48 28.85
CA CYS A 6 14.27 2.41 28.08
C CYS A 6 14.20 2.05 26.59
N ALA A 7 13.94 3.04 25.74
CA ALA A 7 13.88 2.86 24.29
C ALA A 7 15.22 2.50 23.63
N VAL A 8 16.34 2.74 24.32
CA VAL A 8 17.69 2.50 23.78
C VAL A 8 18.26 1.17 24.21
N CYS A 9 18.25 0.86 25.51
CA CYS A 9 18.87 -0.38 26.02
C CYS A 9 17.86 -1.43 26.52
N GLY A 10 16.56 -1.14 26.51
CA GLY A 10 15.53 -2.03 27.06
C GLY A 10 15.51 -2.12 28.59
N GLY A 11 16.43 -1.45 29.29
CA GLY A 11 16.52 -1.42 30.75
C GLY A 11 15.26 -0.86 31.41
N GLN A 12 14.84 -1.45 32.53
CA GLN A 12 13.57 -1.12 33.20
C GLN A 12 13.73 -0.13 34.37
N LYS A 13 14.96 0.31 34.63
CA LYS A 13 15.28 1.22 35.74
C LYS A 13 15.36 2.63 35.17
N ILE A 14 14.23 3.32 35.08
CA ILE A 14 14.18 4.76 34.80
C ILE A 14 13.80 5.48 36.08
N ARG A 15 14.61 6.45 36.52
CA ARG A 15 14.37 7.24 37.73
C ARG A 15 14.29 8.72 37.38
N LYS A 16 13.44 9.46 38.09
CA LYS A 16 13.39 10.92 37.97
C LYS A 16 14.60 11.52 38.68
N GLU A 17 15.39 12.31 37.95
CA GLU A 17 16.52 13.08 38.45
C GLU A 17 16.30 14.54 38.05
N SER A 18 15.94 15.38 39.02
CA SER A 18 15.53 16.76 38.79
C SER A 18 14.36 16.87 37.80
N ASP A 19 14.55 17.51 36.63
CA ASP A 19 13.53 17.72 35.60
C ASP A 19 13.50 16.63 34.52
N LEU A 20 14.44 15.70 34.57
CA LEU A 20 14.62 14.63 33.59
C LEU A 20 14.42 13.26 34.23
N TYR A 21 14.29 12.25 33.37
CA TYR A 21 14.14 10.86 33.74
C TYR A 21 15.30 10.07 33.12
N VAL A 22 16.16 9.49 33.96
CA VAL A 22 17.42 8.89 33.52
C VAL A 22 17.33 7.37 33.60
N CYS A 23 17.67 6.71 32.49
CA CYS A 23 17.86 5.26 32.48
C CYS A 23 19.13 4.89 33.25
N GLN A 24 18.96 4.17 34.35
CA GLN A 24 20.05 3.73 35.23
C GLN A 24 20.92 2.62 34.62
N THR A 25 20.62 2.19 33.40
CA THR A 25 21.38 1.14 32.68
C THR A 25 22.29 1.75 31.61
N CYS A 26 21.83 2.74 30.86
CA CYS A 26 22.60 3.36 29.78
C CYS A 26 22.82 4.87 29.93
N GLY A 27 22.31 5.48 31.00
CA GLY A 27 22.45 6.91 31.27
C GLY A 27 21.61 7.84 30.40
N ILE A 28 20.79 7.31 29.48
CA ILE A 28 20.00 8.19 28.61
C ILE A 28 18.91 8.92 29.38
N GLU A 29 18.74 10.20 29.04
CA GLU A 29 17.81 11.10 29.68
C GLU A 29 16.53 11.23 28.84
N TYR A 30 15.40 11.34 29.52
CA TYR A 30 14.07 11.54 28.94
C TYR A 30 13.38 12.73 29.61
N THR A 31 12.69 13.54 28.84
CA THR A 31 11.75 14.53 29.39
C THR A 31 10.51 13.84 29.95
N LEU A 32 9.73 14.54 30.79
CA LEU A 32 8.43 14.03 31.28
C LEU A 32 7.52 13.59 30.12
N GLY A 33 7.43 14.39 29.05
CA GLY A 33 6.64 14.05 27.87
C GLY A 33 7.12 12.77 27.20
N GLN A 34 8.45 12.55 27.10
CA GLN A 34 9.01 11.32 26.55
C GLN A 34 8.74 10.10 27.43
N VAL A 35 8.78 10.23 28.76
CA VAL A 35 8.42 9.11 29.66
C VAL A 35 6.93 8.79 29.61
N GLN A 36 6.07 9.80 29.51
CA GLN A 36 4.65 9.60 29.26
C GLN A 36 4.40 8.88 27.93
N GLU A 37 5.13 9.26 26.87
CA GLU A 37 5.10 8.58 25.58
C GLU A 37 5.53 7.11 25.70
N LEU A 38 6.62 6.81 26.43
CA LEU A 38 7.09 5.43 26.65
C LEU A 38 6.10 4.58 27.46
N TYR A 39 5.48 5.16 28.47
CA TYR A 39 4.43 4.48 29.24
C TYR A 39 3.20 4.19 28.38
N TYR A 40 2.79 5.17 27.57
CA TYR A 40 1.67 5.01 26.65
C TYR A 40 1.98 3.99 25.54
N GLN A 41 3.21 3.98 25.00
CA GLN A 41 3.68 2.98 24.04
C GLN A 41 3.71 1.55 24.59
N LYS A 42 3.97 1.39 25.89
CA LYS A 42 3.92 0.08 26.55
C LYS A 42 2.48 -0.43 26.73
N ASN A 43 1.53 0.46 27.01
CA ASN A 43 0.14 0.10 27.32
C ASN A 43 -0.83 0.23 26.13
N LEU A 44 -0.30 0.66 24.98
CA LEU A 44 -1.01 0.73 23.71
C LEU A 44 -1.48 -0.68 23.32
N LYS A 45 -2.79 -0.87 23.19
CA LYS A 45 -3.35 -2.12 22.68
C LYS A 45 -3.00 -2.28 21.20
N GLN A 46 -3.06 -3.51 20.69
CA GLN A 46 -2.81 -3.78 19.27
C GLN A 46 -3.73 -2.96 18.33
N GLU A 47 -5.00 -2.82 18.69
CA GLU A 47 -5.98 -2.00 17.97
C GLU A 47 -5.58 -0.51 17.94
N ASP A 48 -5.09 0.01 19.06
CA ASP A 48 -4.64 1.40 19.19
C ASP A 48 -3.37 1.65 18.34
N LEU A 49 -2.47 0.67 18.22
CA LEU A 49 -1.29 0.75 17.35
C LEU A 49 -1.68 0.84 15.88
N LEU A 50 -2.61 0.01 15.43
CA LEU A 50 -3.10 0.02 14.05
C LEU A 50 -3.81 1.33 13.73
N ALA A 51 -4.70 1.80 14.60
CA ALA A 51 -5.40 3.07 14.43
C ALA A 51 -4.42 4.25 14.27
N LYS A 52 -3.37 4.29 15.10
CA LYS A 52 -2.30 5.29 15.00
C LYS A 52 -1.46 5.14 13.75
N ALA A 53 -1.14 3.92 13.32
CA ALA A 53 -0.39 3.70 12.08
C ALA A 53 -1.16 4.26 10.88
N LYS A 54 -2.47 3.97 10.80
CA LYS A 54 -3.38 4.51 9.78
C LYS A 54 -3.43 6.03 9.79
N GLU A 55 -3.50 6.63 10.98
CA GLU A 55 -3.51 8.09 11.12
C GLU A 55 -2.17 8.72 10.70
N CYS A 56 -1.04 8.14 11.11
CA CYS A 56 0.28 8.55 10.63
C CYS A 56 0.39 8.45 9.11
N TYR A 57 -0.15 7.38 8.50
CA TYR A 57 -0.18 7.22 7.05
C TYR A 57 -0.97 8.34 6.37
N ARG A 58 -2.20 8.65 6.83
CA ARG A 58 -3.02 9.75 6.30
C ARG A 58 -2.33 11.11 6.42
N ARG A 59 -1.61 11.33 7.51
CA ARG A 59 -0.79 12.53 7.76
C ARG A 59 0.52 12.55 6.99
N LYS A 60 0.78 11.57 6.11
CA LYS A 60 2.02 11.40 5.34
C LYS A 60 3.27 11.21 6.22
N GLU A 61 3.09 10.80 7.47
CA GLU A 61 4.16 10.47 8.42
C GLU A 61 4.62 9.00 8.22
N TYR A 62 4.99 8.65 6.98
CA TYR A 62 5.20 7.27 6.54
C TYR A 62 6.25 6.51 7.37
N ARG A 63 7.33 7.17 7.80
CA ARG A 63 8.34 6.54 8.68
C ARG A 63 7.74 6.10 10.01
N LYS A 64 6.84 6.90 10.60
CA LYS A 64 6.17 6.54 11.86
C LYS A 64 5.16 5.42 11.63
N SER A 65 4.38 5.51 10.55
CA SER A 65 3.47 4.45 10.12
C SER A 65 4.18 3.10 9.98
N CYS A 66 5.31 3.05 9.25
CA CYS A 66 6.13 1.83 9.12
C CYS A 66 6.53 1.25 10.46
N ARG A 67 7.07 2.07 11.38
CA ARG A 67 7.52 1.59 12.69
C ARG A 67 6.37 1.01 13.52
N LEU A 68 5.20 1.65 13.50
CA LEU A 68 4.03 1.18 14.23
C LEU A 68 3.51 -0.14 13.65
N CYS A 69 3.42 -0.26 12.32
CA CYS A 69 3.04 -1.51 11.66
C CYS A 69 4.05 -2.64 11.94
N GLN A 70 5.36 -2.35 11.87
CA GLN A 70 6.42 -3.32 12.20
C GLN A 70 6.34 -3.79 13.65
N GLN A 71 6.11 -2.87 14.60
CA GLN A 71 5.94 -3.20 16.01
C GLN A 71 4.73 -4.12 16.22
N LEU A 72 3.61 -3.82 15.57
CA LEU A 72 2.39 -4.62 15.64
C LEU A 72 2.64 -6.03 15.06
N LEU A 73 3.23 -6.14 13.89
CA LEU A 73 3.52 -7.42 13.24
C LEU A 73 4.58 -8.25 13.99
N ALA A 74 5.57 -7.60 14.61
CA ALA A 74 6.59 -8.28 15.42
C ALA A 74 6.03 -8.95 16.68
N SER A 75 4.84 -8.54 17.14
CA SER A 75 4.12 -9.22 18.23
C SER A 75 3.49 -10.56 17.82
N GLY A 76 3.61 -10.97 16.55
CA GLY A 76 3.00 -12.17 16.00
C GLY A 76 1.54 -11.99 15.56
N ALA A 77 1.04 -10.75 15.54
CA ALA A 77 -0.31 -10.44 15.08
C ALA A 77 -0.44 -10.71 13.57
N LYS A 78 -1.42 -11.56 13.19
CA LYS A 78 -1.83 -11.74 11.78
C LYS A 78 -2.84 -10.67 11.38
N GLU A 79 -2.36 -9.42 11.33
CA GLU A 79 -3.21 -8.26 11.06
C GLU A 79 -3.02 -7.79 9.60
N PRO A 80 -3.94 -8.13 8.67
CA PRO A 80 -3.80 -7.79 7.26
C PRO A 80 -3.77 -6.28 7.01
N GLU A 81 -4.46 -5.47 7.83
CA GLU A 81 -4.37 -4.01 7.68
C GLU A 81 -2.96 -3.50 8.01
N ALA A 82 -2.30 -4.06 9.02
CA ALA A 82 -0.94 -3.67 9.37
C ALA A 82 0.07 -4.03 8.25
N GLN A 83 -0.11 -5.18 7.60
CA GLN A 83 0.71 -5.58 6.44
C GLN A 83 0.51 -4.63 5.25
N LEU A 84 -0.75 -4.29 4.94
CA LEU A 84 -1.08 -3.34 3.88
C LEU A 84 -0.44 -1.97 4.12
N TYR A 85 -0.68 -1.37 5.29
CA TYR A 85 -0.14 -0.04 5.60
C TYR A 85 1.38 -0.01 5.71
N LEU A 86 2.03 -1.13 6.08
CA LEU A 86 3.48 -1.26 6.00
C LEU A 86 3.97 -1.17 4.55
N ALA A 87 3.39 -1.97 3.65
CA ALA A 87 3.77 -1.99 2.24
C ALA A 87 3.55 -0.62 1.57
N LEU A 88 2.40 0.00 1.80
CA LEU A 88 2.08 1.34 1.30
C LEU A 88 3.05 2.41 1.82
N SER A 89 3.35 2.39 3.12
CA SER A 89 4.26 3.36 3.74
C SER A 89 5.70 3.20 3.23
N GLN A 90 6.17 1.96 3.04
CA GLN A 90 7.48 1.68 2.45
C GLN A 90 7.56 2.16 1.00
N ALA A 91 6.53 1.90 0.20
CA ALA A 91 6.47 2.35 -1.18
C ALA A 91 6.51 3.89 -1.28
N ARG A 92 5.81 4.59 -0.39
CA ARG A 92 5.87 6.06 -0.29
C ARG A 92 7.24 6.60 0.13
N LEU A 93 7.99 5.88 0.95
CA LEU A 93 9.35 6.29 1.37
C LEU A 93 10.40 6.04 0.30
N HIS A 94 10.22 5.01 -0.51
CA HIS A 94 11.17 4.58 -1.54
C HIS A 94 10.61 4.77 -2.95
N PHE A 95 9.78 5.79 -3.11
CA PHE A 95 8.95 6.05 -4.29
C PHE A 95 9.70 5.99 -5.63
N HIS A 96 10.95 6.46 -5.69
CA HIS A 96 11.72 6.44 -6.94
C HIS A 96 12.45 5.12 -7.23
N SER A 97 12.36 4.13 -6.33
CA SER A 97 13.04 2.84 -6.49
C SER A 97 12.16 1.85 -7.22
N LYS A 98 12.70 1.17 -8.25
CA LYS A 98 12.03 0.04 -8.91
C LYS A 98 11.64 -1.05 -7.90
N SER A 99 12.50 -1.34 -6.93
CA SER A 99 12.24 -2.35 -5.90
C SER A 99 11.06 -2.01 -5.00
N ALA A 100 10.66 -0.73 -4.90
CA ALA A 100 9.55 -0.32 -4.07
C ALA A 100 8.20 -0.79 -4.63
N ARG A 101 8.04 -0.84 -5.97
CA ARG A 101 6.81 -1.36 -6.60
C ARG A 101 6.69 -2.87 -6.41
N GLU A 102 7.78 -3.60 -6.62
CA GLU A 102 7.81 -5.05 -6.41
C GLU A 102 7.48 -5.41 -4.95
N GLN A 103 8.06 -4.67 -4.00
CA GLN A 103 7.77 -4.83 -2.57
C GLN A 103 6.32 -4.45 -2.22
N LEU A 104 5.77 -3.41 -2.86
CA LEU A 104 4.38 -3.03 -2.68
C LEU A 104 3.43 -4.14 -3.14
N VAL A 105 3.64 -4.68 -4.34
CA VAL A 105 2.80 -5.76 -4.89
C VAL A 105 2.90 -6.98 -3.98
N SER A 106 4.12 -7.38 -3.61
CA SER A 106 4.35 -8.53 -2.74
C SER A 106 3.68 -8.36 -1.37
N GLY A 107 3.90 -7.23 -0.70
CA GLY A 107 3.34 -6.95 0.62
C GLY A 107 1.82 -6.82 0.61
N THR A 108 1.26 -6.16 -0.41
CA THR A 108 -0.20 -6.01 -0.56
C THR A 108 -0.87 -7.35 -0.88
N SER A 109 -0.26 -8.16 -1.74
CA SER A 109 -0.77 -9.50 -2.08
C SER A 109 -0.73 -10.42 -0.86
N ALA A 110 0.32 -10.34 -0.03
CA ALA A 110 0.40 -11.10 1.22
C ALA A 110 -0.68 -10.65 2.23
N ALA A 111 -0.97 -9.35 2.29
CA ALA A 111 -2.04 -8.80 3.12
C ALA A 111 -3.42 -9.29 2.66
N ILE A 112 -3.68 -9.30 1.35
CA ILE A 112 -4.90 -9.86 0.75
C ILE A 112 -5.02 -11.36 1.04
N ALA A 113 -3.94 -12.13 0.87
CA ALA A 113 -3.94 -13.56 1.18
C ALA A 113 -4.23 -13.83 2.67
N THR A 114 -3.64 -13.05 3.58
CA THR A 114 -3.93 -13.12 5.02
C THR A 114 -5.40 -12.81 5.29
N LYS A 115 -5.96 -11.76 4.65
CA LYS A 115 -7.38 -11.42 4.80
C LYS A 115 -8.28 -12.53 4.27
N ARG A 116 -7.92 -13.16 3.14
CA ARG A 116 -8.67 -14.29 2.57
C ARG A 116 -8.72 -15.48 3.52
N GLN A 117 -7.61 -15.81 4.17
CA GLN A 117 -7.56 -16.90 5.15
C GLN A 117 -8.50 -16.68 6.34
N ALA A 118 -8.87 -15.43 6.64
CA ALA A 118 -9.84 -15.09 7.67
C ALA A 118 -11.31 -15.20 7.19
N GLY A 119 -11.54 -15.42 5.89
CA GLY A 119 -12.86 -15.62 5.27
C GLY A 119 -13.11 -14.69 4.08
N ILE A 120 -13.84 -15.20 3.10
CA ILE A 120 -14.33 -14.44 1.94
C ILE A 120 -15.77 -13.99 2.24
N GLY A 121 -16.05 -12.71 2.06
CA GLY A 121 -17.35 -12.08 2.31
C GLY A 121 -17.22 -10.56 2.25
N ARG A 122 -18.23 -9.82 2.70
CA ARG A 122 -18.23 -8.35 2.61
C ARG A 122 -16.96 -7.70 3.15
N SER A 123 -16.53 -8.11 4.35
CA SER A 123 -15.34 -7.54 4.99
C SER A 123 -14.02 -7.82 4.23
N TYR A 124 -13.99 -8.88 3.41
CA TYR A 124 -12.86 -9.17 2.51
C TYR A 124 -12.87 -8.21 1.32
N PHE A 125 -14.03 -8.01 0.69
CA PHE A 125 -14.14 -7.09 -0.46
C PHE A 125 -13.98 -5.62 -0.04
N ASP A 126 -14.41 -5.23 1.16
CA ASP A 126 -14.12 -3.91 1.74
C ASP A 126 -12.61 -3.69 1.90
N PHE A 127 -11.90 -4.72 2.38
CA PHE A 127 -10.44 -4.68 2.50
C PHE A 127 -9.77 -4.61 1.13
N CYS A 128 -10.20 -5.42 0.17
CA CYS A 128 -9.67 -5.43 -1.19
C CYS A 128 -9.90 -4.08 -1.89
N SER A 129 -11.08 -3.47 -1.70
CA SER A 129 -11.39 -2.13 -2.22
C SER A 129 -10.45 -1.09 -1.64
N ARG A 130 -10.18 -1.14 -0.33
CA ARG A 130 -9.20 -0.24 0.30
C ARG A 130 -7.79 -0.45 -0.25
N ALA A 131 -7.35 -1.70 -0.35
CA ALA A 131 -6.02 -2.02 -0.86
C ALA A 131 -5.85 -1.54 -2.32
N LEU A 132 -6.81 -1.86 -3.18
CA LEU A 132 -6.79 -1.46 -4.58
C LEU A 132 -6.87 0.07 -4.75
N GLY A 133 -7.73 0.74 -3.98
CA GLY A 133 -7.84 2.20 -4.00
C GLY A 133 -6.54 2.90 -3.61
N GLU A 134 -5.88 2.44 -2.55
CA GLU A 134 -4.59 3.00 -2.12
C GLU A 134 -3.47 2.75 -3.15
N VAL A 135 -3.46 1.58 -3.78
CA VAL A 135 -2.49 1.23 -4.83
C VAL A 135 -2.74 2.05 -6.09
N LEU A 136 -3.99 2.26 -6.51
CA LEU A 136 -4.35 3.13 -7.63
C LEU A 136 -3.87 4.57 -7.41
N VAL A 137 -4.10 5.13 -6.21
CA VAL A 137 -3.62 6.47 -5.85
C VAL A 137 -2.09 6.55 -5.88
N LEU A 138 -1.38 5.46 -5.56
CA LEU A 138 0.07 5.42 -5.70
C LEU A 138 0.51 5.27 -7.16
N GLY A 139 -0.20 4.47 -7.96
CA GLY A 139 0.01 4.33 -9.40
C GLY A 139 -0.07 5.69 -10.11
N LEU A 140 -1.16 6.40 -9.92
CA LEU A 140 -1.34 7.77 -10.44
C LEU A 140 -0.22 8.72 -10.02
N ALA A 141 0.27 8.61 -8.78
CA ALA A 141 1.41 9.41 -8.35
C ALA A 141 2.69 9.05 -9.11
N TYR A 142 2.94 7.76 -9.39
CA TYR A 142 4.12 7.33 -10.17
C TYR A 142 4.05 7.88 -11.60
N GLU A 143 2.87 7.86 -12.21
CA GLU A 143 2.63 8.40 -13.54
C GLU A 143 2.87 9.91 -13.57
N GLU A 144 2.29 10.65 -12.63
CA GLU A 144 2.51 12.10 -12.51
C GLU A 144 4.00 12.45 -12.35
N ALA A 145 4.74 11.66 -11.57
CA ALA A 145 6.17 11.85 -11.41
C ALA A 145 6.94 11.55 -12.71
N ALA A 146 6.56 10.51 -13.45
CA ALA A 146 7.16 10.17 -14.74
C ALA A 146 6.88 11.24 -15.80
N GLU A 147 5.65 11.76 -15.87
CA GLU A 147 5.25 12.85 -16.75
C GLU A 147 6.04 14.14 -16.44
N LYS A 148 6.23 14.49 -15.16
CA LYS A 148 7.07 15.64 -14.76
C LYS A 148 8.51 15.51 -15.25
N VAL A 149 9.10 14.32 -15.13
CA VAL A 149 10.45 14.05 -15.65
C VAL A 149 10.49 14.21 -17.17
N PHE A 150 9.51 13.62 -17.87
CA PHE A 150 9.39 13.74 -19.32
C PHE A 150 9.31 15.21 -19.78
N TYR A 151 8.46 16.03 -19.17
CA TYR A 151 8.33 17.44 -19.54
C TYR A 151 9.57 18.25 -19.18
N ALA A 152 10.24 17.96 -18.06
CA ALA A 152 11.50 18.61 -17.70
C ALA A 152 12.60 18.29 -18.73
N GLU A 153 12.68 17.04 -19.20
CA GLU A 153 13.67 16.61 -20.20
C GLU A 153 13.39 17.16 -21.60
N THR A 154 12.13 17.36 -21.97
CA THR A 154 11.73 17.68 -23.36
C THR A 154 11.36 19.15 -23.60
N SER A 155 11.03 19.92 -22.57
CA SER A 155 10.53 21.31 -22.71
C SER A 155 11.50 22.29 -23.38
N HIS A 156 12.80 22.00 -23.37
CA HIS A 156 13.83 22.82 -24.00
C HIS A 156 14.35 22.23 -25.32
N LEU A 157 13.88 21.06 -25.70
CA LEU A 157 14.28 20.40 -26.94
C LEU A 157 13.48 20.99 -28.09
N ASP A 158 14.16 21.36 -29.16
CA ASP A 158 13.51 21.67 -30.43
C ASP A 158 13.24 20.37 -31.22
N SER A 159 12.49 20.51 -32.31
CA SER A 159 12.19 19.40 -33.22
C SER A 159 13.43 18.80 -33.89
N SER A 160 14.62 19.39 -33.72
CA SER A 160 15.89 18.87 -34.26
C SER A 160 16.54 17.80 -33.37
N SER A 161 15.96 17.52 -32.19
CA SER A 161 16.41 16.46 -31.26
C SER A 161 15.49 15.22 -31.20
N PRO A 162 15.06 14.62 -32.33
CA PRO A 162 14.04 13.57 -32.35
C PRO A 162 14.46 12.30 -31.62
N ILE A 163 15.76 11.98 -31.58
CA ILE A 163 16.28 10.81 -30.87
C ILE A 163 16.08 10.96 -29.35
N THR A 164 16.38 12.14 -28.81
CA THR A 164 16.25 12.42 -27.37
C THR A 164 14.79 12.40 -26.94
N ILE A 165 13.90 12.98 -27.76
CA ILE A 165 12.45 12.96 -27.54
C ILE A 165 11.94 11.51 -27.53
N ALA A 166 12.27 10.71 -28.55
CA ALA A 166 11.84 9.31 -28.63
C ALA A 166 12.36 8.46 -27.45
N GLN A 167 13.56 8.73 -26.95
CA GLN A 167 14.08 8.07 -25.76
C GLN A 167 13.32 8.46 -24.49
N ALA A 168 12.96 9.73 -24.34
CA ALA A 168 12.14 10.21 -23.23
C ALA A 168 10.73 9.62 -23.28
N GLU A 169 10.11 9.57 -24.45
CA GLU A 169 8.81 8.92 -24.67
C GLU A 169 8.86 7.43 -24.29
N LYS A 170 9.91 6.72 -24.72
CA LYS A 170 10.09 5.31 -24.36
C LYS A 170 10.22 5.10 -22.85
N ARG A 171 10.91 5.99 -22.14
CA ARG A 171 11.00 5.95 -20.67
C ARG A 171 9.64 6.20 -20.03
N LEU A 172 8.93 7.23 -20.46
CA LEU A 172 7.59 7.55 -19.97
C LEU A 172 6.65 6.35 -20.16
N SER A 173 6.55 5.81 -21.38
CA SER A 173 5.72 4.65 -21.70
C SER A 173 6.01 3.44 -20.80
N LYS A 174 7.28 3.19 -20.48
CA LYS A 174 7.67 2.11 -19.56
C LYS A 174 7.18 2.36 -18.14
N GLU A 175 7.27 3.58 -17.64
CA GLU A 175 6.82 3.93 -16.28
C GLU A 175 5.29 3.92 -16.15
N LEU A 176 4.56 4.41 -17.16
CA LEU A 176 3.10 4.35 -17.21
C LEU A 176 2.61 2.89 -17.19
N MET A 177 3.20 2.02 -18.01
CA MET A 177 2.84 0.59 -17.97
C MET A 177 3.21 -0.09 -16.66
N ALA A 178 4.37 0.22 -16.08
CA ALA A 178 4.76 -0.37 -14.79
C ALA A 178 3.85 0.07 -13.64
N SER A 179 3.31 1.29 -13.70
CA SER A 179 2.28 1.79 -12.77
C SER A 179 1.00 0.99 -12.91
N TRP A 180 0.48 0.88 -14.14
CA TRP A 180 -0.73 0.12 -14.42
C TRP A 180 -0.58 -1.36 -14.01
N GLU A 181 0.54 -2.00 -14.34
CA GLU A 181 0.83 -3.40 -13.98
C GLU A 181 0.90 -3.63 -12.47
N THR A 182 1.29 -2.61 -11.68
CA THR A 182 1.26 -2.68 -10.22
C THR A 182 -0.19 -2.79 -9.72
N CYS A 183 -1.10 -2.02 -10.31
CA CYS A 183 -2.52 -2.05 -9.99
C CYS A 183 -3.16 -3.38 -10.43
N ASP A 184 -2.86 -3.85 -11.65
CA ASP A 184 -3.36 -5.12 -12.18
C ASP A 184 -2.97 -6.31 -11.30
N GLN A 185 -1.69 -6.40 -10.89
CA GLN A 185 -1.23 -7.48 -10.02
C GLN A 185 -1.98 -7.51 -8.68
N VAL A 186 -2.27 -6.34 -8.10
CA VAL A 186 -3.05 -6.25 -6.86
C VAL A 186 -4.52 -6.61 -7.11
N ALA A 187 -5.12 -6.15 -8.21
CA ALA A 187 -6.47 -6.54 -8.61
C ALA A 187 -6.60 -8.06 -8.81
N ARG A 188 -5.61 -8.69 -9.46
CA ARG A 188 -5.52 -10.15 -9.60
C ARG A 188 -5.38 -10.84 -8.25
N ALA A 189 -4.59 -10.28 -7.34
CA ALA A 189 -4.52 -10.79 -5.97
C ALA A 189 -5.90 -10.72 -5.28
N CYS A 190 -6.68 -9.65 -5.47
CA CYS A 190 -8.02 -9.51 -4.89
C CYS A 190 -9.00 -10.60 -5.36
N VAL A 191 -8.91 -11.05 -6.61
CA VAL A 191 -9.88 -11.99 -7.21
C VAL A 191 -9.40 -13.45 -7.28
N SER A 192 -8.10 -13.69 -7.09
CA SER A 192 -7.50 -15.01 -7.21
C SER A 192 -8.15 -16.04 -6.28
N GLY A 193 -8.53 -17.21 -6.80
CA GLY A 193 -9.07 -18.31 -5.99
C GLY A 193 -10.42 -18.01 -5.32
N ILE A 194 -11.18 -17.06 -5.86
CA ILE A 194 -12.54 -16.75 -5.43
C ILE A 194 -13.53 -17.30 -6.44
N GLU A 195 -14.52 -18.03 -5.95
CA GLU A 195 -15.57 -18.63 -6.78
C GLU A 195 -16.88 -17.82 -6.73
N ASP A 196 -17.16 -17.16 -5.60
CA ASP A 196 -18.36 -16.35 -5.40
C ASP A 196 -18.00 -14.87 -5.13
N PHE A 197 -18.57 -13.99 -5.97
CA PHE A 197 -18.42 -12.55 -5.90
C PHE A 197 -19.72 -11.83 -5.48
N SER A 198 -20.71 -12.56 -4.96
CA SER A 198 -22.01 -12.01 -4.51
C SER A 198 -21.87 -10.89 -3.47
N GLU A 199 -20.87 -10.98 -2.60
CA GLU A 199 -20.56 -9.96 -1.59
C GLU A 199 -19.62 -8.84 -2.09
N ALA A 200 -19.18 -8.89 -3.35
CA ALA A 200 -18.39 -7.82 -3.95
C ALA A 200 -19.29 -6.64 -4.29
N GLY A 201 -19.26 -5.60 -3.44
CA GLY A 201 -20.03 -4.37 -3.67
C GLY A 201 -19.58 -3.60 -4.91
N SER A 202 -20.43 -2.68 -5.39
CA SER A 202 -20.15 -1.87 -6.58
C SER A 202 -18.81 -1.12 -6.48
N GLY A 203 -18.47 -0.60 -5.30
CA GLY A 203 -17.21 0.11 -5.09
C GLY A 203 -15.96 -0.72 -5.38
N PHE A 204 -15.99 -2.05 -5.21
CA PHE A 204 -14.89 -2.91 -5.63
C PHE A 204 -14.75 -2.93 -7.16
N TRP A 205 -15.87 -3.11 -7.86
CA TRP A 205 -15.91 -3.16 -9.32
C TRP A 205 -15.63 -1.80 -9.96
N ASP A 206 -16.03 -0.70 -9.33
CA ASP A 206 -15.72 0.66 -9.78
C ASP A 206 -14.20 0.92 -9.77
N LEU A 207 -13.47 0.37 -8.80
CA LEU A 207 -12.01 0.45 -8.76
C LEU A 207 -11.35 -0.40 -9.85
N ILE A 208 -11.89 -1.58 -10.14
CA ILE A 208 -11.46 -2.40 -11.29
C ILE A 208 -11.71 -1.66 -12.60
N ALA A 209 -12.87 -1.01 -12.74
CA ALA A 209 -13.21 -0.21 -13.91
C ALA A 209 -12.24 0.98 -14.08
N ALA A 210 -11.93 1.69 -12.98
CA ALA A 210 -10.95 2.79 -13.01
C ALA A 210 -9.56 2.34 -13.47
N MET A 211 -9.11 1.16 -13.02
CA MET A 211 -7.86 0.54 -13.49
C MET A 211 -7.90 0.19 -14.99
N LEU A 212 -9.03 -0.30 -15.49
CA LEU A 212 -9.20 -0.61 -16.92
C LEU A 212 -9.33 0.66 -17.78
N ASP A 213 -9.86 1.74 -17.22
CA ASP A 213 -9.91 3.04 -17.87
C ASP A 213 -8.52 3.64 -18.03
N ASP A 214 -7.64 3.48 -17.04
CA ASP A 214 -6.24 3.83 -17.18
C ASP A 214 -5.54 3.03 -18.30
N LEU A 215 -5.75 1.70 -18.36
CA LEU A 215 -5.25 0.89 -19.48
C LEU A 215 -5.76 1.38 -20.83
N ASN A 216 -7.03 1.79 -20.90
CA ASN A 216 -7.64 2.32 -22.11
C ASN A 216 -7.01 3.66 -22.53
N ILE A 217 -6.65 4.53 -21.58
CA ILE A 217 -5.87 5.73 -21.86
C ILE A 217 -4.50 5.35 -22.43
N ASN A 218 -3.80 4.40 -21.80
CA ASN A 218 -2.51 3.91 -22.29
C ASN A 218 -2.61 3.25 -23.67
N ALA A 219 -3.70 2.55 -23.99
CA ALA A 219 -3.95 2.01 -25.33
C ALA A 219 -4.17 3.12 -26.37
N LYS A 220 -4.95 4.16 -26.04
CA LYS A 220 -5.15 5.32 -26.93
C LYS A 220 -3.86 6.10 -27.19
N ARG A 221 -2.94 6.11 -26.22
CA ARG A 221 -1.60 6.68 -26.35
C ARG A 221 -0.63 5.81 -27.16
N GLY A 222 -1.04 4.61 -27.59
CA GLY A 222 -0.17 3.65 -28.29
C GLY A 222 0.86 2.96 -27.38
N ILE A 223 0.69 3.05 -26.07
CA ILE A 223 1.60 2.49 -25.06
C ILE A 223 1.24 1.02 -24.78
N ALA A 224 -0.06 0.73 -24.67
CA ALA A 224 -0.60 -0.63 -24.54
C ALA A 224 -1.24 -1.10 -25.84
N SER A 225 -1.26 -2.41 -26.09
CA SER A 225 -2.01 -2.97 -27.22
C SER A 225 -3.51 -3.00 -26.93
N SER A 226 -4.34 -2.81 -27.96
CA SER A 226 -5.80 -2.97 -27.84
C SER A 226 -6.20 -4.40 -27.49
N GLU A 227 -5.38 -5.39 -27.89
CA GLU A 227 -5.56 -6.79 -27.52
C GLU A 227 -5.44 -6.98 -26.00
N ARG A 228 -4.39 -6.45 -25.36
CA ARG A 228 -4.22 -6.50 -23.90
C ARG A 228 -5.41 -5.87 -23.17
N LEU A 229 -5.89 -4.72 -23.63
CA LEU A 229 -7.08 -4.08 -23.08
C LEU A 229 -8.32 -5.00 -23.16
N GLN A 230 -8.50 -5.66 -24.30
CA GLN A 230 -9.63 -6.55 -24.51
C GLN A 230 -9.54 -7.82 -23.64
N GLU A 231 -8.34 -8.38 -23.49
CA GLU A 231 -8.07 -9.51 -22.60
C GLU A 231 -8.45 -9.19 -21.16
N GLU A 232 -7.98 -8.05 -20.62
CA GLU A 232 -8.25 -7.65 -19.24
C GLU A 232 -9.74 -7.37 -18.99
N ARG A 233 -10.38 -6.64 -19.91
CA ARG A 233 -11.84 -6.41 -19.83
C ARG A 233 -12.61 -7.73 -19.82
N THR A 234 -12.21 -8.68 -20.67
CA THR A 234 -12.86 -9.98 -20.76
C THR A 234 -12.66 -10.79 -19.50
N PHE A 235 -11.45 -10.76 -18.91
CA PHE A 235 -11.13 -11.44 -17.67
C PHE A 235 -12.02 -10.94 -16.51
N PHE A 236 -12.02 -9.63 -16.22
CA PHE A 236 -12.80 -9.10 -15.10
C PHE A 236 -14.32 -9.14 -15.33
N ALA A 237 -14.78 -8.98 -16.57
CA ALA A 237 -16.22 -9.08 -16.88
C ALA A 237 -16.78 -10.49 -16.66
N LYS A 238 -15.98 -11.55 -16.85
CA LYS A 238 -16.39 -12.93 -16.54
C LYS A 238 -16.59 -13.13 -15.04
N LEU A 239 -15.71 -12.56 -14.22
CA LEU A 239 -15.80 -12.66 -12.75
C LEU A 239 -17.02 -11.91 -12.23
N GLN A 240 -17.29 -10.71 -12.75
CA GLN A 240 -18.44 -9.89 -12.33
C GLN A 240 -19.79 -10.53 -12.70
N LYS A 241 -19.84 -11.30 -13.80
CA LYS A 241 -21.06 -11.93 -14.31
C LYS A 241 -21.24 -13.38 -13.86
N ALA A 242 -20.29 -13.95 -13.11
CA ALA A 242 -20.37 -15.33 -12.66
C ALA A 242 -21.64 -15.52 -11.79
N PRO A 243 -22.58 -16.40 -12.17
CA PRO A 243 -23.78 -16.63 -11.37
C PRO A 243 -23.41 -17.29 -10.04
N CYS A 244 -24.10 -16.91 -8.96
CA CYS A 244 -24.04 -17.63 -7.69
C CYS A 244 -24.48 -19.08 -7.95
N LEU A 245 -23.56 -20.03 -7.98
CA LEU A 245 -23.87 -21.46 -8.06
C LEU A 245 -24.43 -21.93 -6.72
N PHE A 246 -25.67 -21.53 -6.41
CA PHE A 246 -26.53 -22.30 -5.52
C PHE A 246 -27.48 -23.10 -6.41
N GLU A 247 -27.04 -24.27 -6.85
CA GLU A 247 -27.97 -25.30 -7.24
C GLU A 247 -28.69 -25.76 -5.96
N GLU A 248 -29.95 -25.36 -5.82
CA GLU A 248 -30.88 -25.98 -4.87
C GLU A 248 -31.00 -27.46 -5.24
N ILE A 249 -30.31 -28.32 -4.49
CA ILE A 249 -30.57 -29.76 -4.51
C ILE A 249 -31.94 -29.95 -3.85
N SER A 250 -32.95 -30.20 -4.67
CA SER A 250 -34.27 -30.70 -4.26
C SER A 250 -34.23 -32.21 -4.00
#